data_AF-A0A1D9LG15-F1
#
_entry.id   AF-A0A1D9LG15-F1
#
_cell.length_a   1.000
_cell.length_b   1.000
_cell.length_c   1.000
_cell.angle_alpha   90.00
_cell.angle_beta   90.00
_cell.angle_gamma   90.00
#
_symmetry.space_group_name_H-M   'P 1'
#
loop_
_entity.id
_entity.type
_entity.pdbx_description
1 polymer ?
#
loop_
_entity_poly.entity_id
_entity_poly.type
_entity_poly.pdbx_seq_one_letter_code
_entity_poly.pdbx_strand_id
1 'polypeptide(L)'
;MMSPAEARSIVEALAIGVDPLSGELLSQHAVLRQPEVVRALFLASRALESALSREEEREGGEAAPAALVPPIIVARRQPRALAA
;
A
#
# COMPACT_ATOMS: atom_id res chain seq x y z
N MET A 1 -9.88 19.61 -9.91
CA MET A 1 -9.39 18.36 -10.52
C MET A 1 -9.42 17.28 -9.44
N MET A 2 -9.59 16.01 -9.83
CA MET A 2 -9.61 14.88 -8.90
C MET A 2 -8.18 14.45 -8.56
N SER A 3 -7.89 14.18 -7.29
CA SER A 3 -6.60 13.64 -6.84
C SER A 3 -6.52 12.12 -7.07
N PRO A 4 -5.31 11.54 -7.20
CA PRO A 4 -5.15 10.09 -7.34
C PRO A 4 -5.66 9.30 -6.11
N ALA A 5 -5.59 9.89 -4.91
CA ALA A 5 -6.14 9.30 -3.69
C ALA A 5 -7.68 9.22 -3.72
N GLU A 6 -8.34 10.30 -4.16
CA GLU A 6 -9.79 10.29 -4.38
C GLU A 6 -10.17 9.27 -5.46
N ALA A 7 -9.41 9.19 -6.56
CA ALA A 7 -9.66 8.21 -7.62
C ALA A 7 -9.58 6.77 -7.10
N ARG A 8 -8.57 6.45 -6.28
CA ARG A 8 -8.43 5.14 -5.65
C ARG A 8 -9.64 4.80 -4.78
N SER A 9 -10.07 5.75 -3.94
CA SER A 9 -11.21 5.55 -3.04
C SER A 9 -12.51 5.26 -3.80
N ILE A 10 -12.77 5.99 -4.90
CA ILE A 10 -13.92 5.74 -5.77
C ILE A 10 -13.85 4.34 -6.39
N VAL A 11 -12.72 3.97 -6.99
CA VAL A 11 -12.55 2.68 -7.65
C VAL A 11 -12.66 1.52 -6.65
N GLU A 12 -12.15 1.69 -5.45
CA GLU A 12 -12.24 0.72 -4.36
C GLU A 12 -13.68 0.51 -3.89
N ALA A 13 -14.45 1.59 -3.67
CA ALA A 13 -15.87 1.52 -3.33
C ALA A 13 -16.66 0.73 -4.39
N LEU A 14 -16.43 1.02 -5.67
CA LEU A 14 -17.08 0.29 -6.77
C LEU A 14 -16.68 -1.20 -6.80
N ALA A 15 -15.41 -1.52 -6.52
CA ALA A 15 -14.93 -2.90 -6.50
C ALA A 15 -15.59 -3.74 -5.39
N ILE A 16 -15.91 -3.13 -4.24
CA ILE A 16 -16.64 -3.81 -3.16
C ILE A 16 -18.17 -3.76 -3.34
N GLY A 17 -18.64 -3.17 -4.45
CA GLY A 17 -20.06 -3.10 -4.79
C GLY A 17 -20.83 -2.03 -4.02
N VAL A 18 -20.17 -0.93 -3.67
CA VAL A 18 -20.74 0.25 -3.00
C VAL A 18 -20.74 1.44 -3.95
N ASP A 19 -21.83 2.20 -4.00
CA ASP A 19 -21.88 3.48 -4.68
C ASP A 19 -21.03 4.51 -3.90
N PRO A 20 -19.98 5.09 -4.51
CA PRO A 20 -19.05 6.01 -3.85
C PRO A 20 -19.69 7.34 -3.43
N LEU A 21 -20.86 7.70 -3.97
CA LEU A 21 -21.54 8.97 -3.67
C LEU A 21 -22.59 8.80 -2.58
N SER A 22 -23.35 7.71 -2.61
CA SER A 22 -24.45 7.46 -1.67
C SER A 22 -24.05 6.55 -0.49
N GLY A 23 -23.00 5.73 -0.65
CA GLY A 23 -22.64 4.70 0.31
C GLY A 23 -23.56 3.47 0.28
N GLU A 24 -24.52 3.42 -0.64
CA GLU A 24 -25.45 2.30 -0.77
C GLU A 24 -24.84 1.13 -1.54
N LEU A 25 -25.38 -0.07 -1.32
CA LEU A 25 -24.98 -1.26 -2.08
C LEU A 25 -25.50 -1.18 -3.51
N LEU A 26 -24.64 -1.46 -4.47
CA LEU A 26 -25.01 -1.61 -5.87
C LEU A 26 -25.96 -2.80 -6.06
N SER A 27 -26.78 -2.74 -7.12
CA SER A 27 -27.70 -3.81 -7.51
C SER A 27 -26.99 -5.13 -7.90
N GLN A 28 -27.63 -6.29 -7.69
CA GLN A 28 -27.04 -7.63 -8.00
C GLN A 28 -26.80 -7.83 -9.48
N HIS A 29 -27.53 -7.07 -10.29
CA HIS A 29 -27.45 -7.12 -11.74
C HIS A 29 -26.64 -5.97 -12.33
N ALA A 30 -26.00 -5.14 -11.50
CA ALA A 30 -25.15 -4.07 -11.99
C ALA A 30 -23.90 -4.64 -12.69
N VAL A 31 -23.52 -4.04 -13.82
CA VAL A 31 -22.31 -4.43 -14.58
C VAL A 31 -21.06 -4.40 -13.69
N LEU A 32 -21.00 -3.44 -12.78
CA LEU A 32 -19.90 -3.28 -11.81
C LEU A 32 -19.77 -4.46 -10.83
N ARG A 33 -20.80 -5.32 -10.73
CA ARG A 33 -20.79 -6.54 -9.91
C ARG A 33 -20.48 -7.81 -10.69
N GLN A 34 -20.25 -7.71 -12.00
CA GLN A 34 -19.79 -8.86 -12.77
C GLN A 34 -18.37 -9.23 -12.31
N PRO A 35 -18.06 -10.53 -12.12
CA PRO A 35 -16.77 -10.97 -11.58
C PRO A 35 -15.56 -10.40 -12.32
N GLU A 36 -15.63 -10.33 -13.65
CA GLU A 36 -14.58 -9.80 -14.52
C GLU A 36 -14.34 -8.32 -14.26
N VAL A 37 -15.42 -7.55 -14.09
CA VAL A 37 -15.38 -6.10 -13.85
C VAL A 37 -14.86 -5.82 -12.45
N VAL A 38 -15.31 -6.56 -11.44
CA VAL A 38 -14.80 -6.44 -10.05
C VAL A 38 -13.29 -6.70 -10.02
N ARG A 39 -12.81 -7.75 -10.71
CA ARG A 39 -11.37 -8.04 -10.80
C ARG A 39 -10.60 -6.90 -11.48
N ALA A 40 -11.13 -6.33 -12.56
CA ALA A 40 -10.51 -5.20 -13.23
C ALA A 40 -10.42 -3.95 -12.34
N LEU A 41 -11.51 -3.63 -11.62
CA LEU A 41 -11.55 -2.52 -10.67
C LEU A 41 -10.56 -2.73 -9.51
N PHE A 42 -10.44 -3.95 -8.99
CA PHE A 42 -9.47 -4.26 -7.94
C PHE A 42 -8.02 -4.10 -8.44
N LEU A 43 -7.70 -4.53 -9.65
CA LEU A 43 -6.37 -4.29 -10.24
C LEU A 43 -6.11 -2.80 -10.44
N ALA A 44 -7.11 -2.04 -10.87
CA ALA A 44 -7.00 -0.60 -11.03
C ALA A 44 -6.75 0.12 -9.68
N SER A 45 -7.46 -0.25 -8.61
CA SER A 45 -7.25 0.37 -7.28
C SER A 45 -5.84 0.08 -6.75
N ARG A 46 -5.30 -1.12 -6.99
CA ARG A 46 -3.92 -1.48 -6.64
C ARG A 46 -2.88 -0.72 -7.44
N ALA A 47 -3.13 -0.48 -8.73
CA ALA A 47 -2.23 0.33 -9.55
C ALA A 47 -2.17 1.78 -9.04
N LEU A 48 -3.33 2.36 -8.67
CA LEU A 48 -3.42 3.69 -8.09
C LEU A 48 -2.72 3.78 -6.73
N GLU A 49 -2.88 2.76 -5.87
CA GLU A 49 -2.16 2.65 -4.59
C GLU A 49 -0.64 2.68 -4.81
N SER A 50 -0.14 1.90 -5.76
CA SER A 50 1.29 1.84 -6.05
C SER A 50 1.85 3.16 -6.61
N ALA A 51 1.02 3.94 -7.32
CA ALA A 51 1.43 5.24 -7.84
C ALA A 51 1.60 6.26 -6.70
N LEU A 52 0.66 6.27 -5.75
CA LEU A 52 0.68 7.12 -4.56
C LEU A 52 1.92 6.84 -3.68
N SER A 53 2.23 5.57 -3.40
CA SER A 53 3.41 5.23 -2.60
C SER A 53 4.71 5.70 -3.25
N ARG A 54 4.80 5.67 -4.58
CA ARG A 54 5.98 6.19 -5.31
C ARG A 54 6.05 7.71 -5.31
N GLU A 55 4.94 8.41 -5.15
CA GLU A 55 4.93 9.87 -4.99
C GLU A 55 5.42 10.23 -3.58
N GLU A 56 4.95 9.53 -2.55
CA GLU A 56 5.41 9.69 -1.16
C GLU A 56 6.92 9.42 -1.02
N GLU A 57 7.44 8.38 -1.67
CA GLU A 57 8.88 8.08 -1.70
C GLU A 57 9.72 9.18 -2.37
N ARG A 58 9.17 9.84 -3.40
CA ARG A 58 9.85 10.94 -4.10
C ARG A 58 9.82 12.23 -3.28
N GLU A 59 8.71 12.52 -2.64
CA GLU A 59 8.57 13.71 -1.78
C GLU A 59 9.34 13.56 -0.47
N GLY A 60 9.46 12.35 0.08
CA GLY A 60 10.30 12.03 1.24
C GLY A 60 11.79 11.90 0.94
N GLY A 61 12.20 11.95 -0.33
CA GLY A 61 13.59 11.80 -0.78
C GLY A 61 14.44 13.08 -0.77
N GLU A 62 13.82 14.27 -0.64
CA GLU A 62 14.50 15.58 -0.65
C GLU A 62 14.80 16.10 0.79
N ALA A 63 14.90 15.20 1.77
CA ALA A 63 15.34 15.51 3.13
C ALA A 63 16.26 14.40 3.68
N ALA A 64 17.50 14.35 3.22
CA ALA A 64 18.57 13.55 3.84
C ALA A 64 19.07 14.23 5.15
N PRO A 65 19.78 13.55 6.10
CA PRO A 65 20.58 12.34 5.88
C PRO A 65 20.59 11.25 6.99
N ALA A 66 21.01 10.04 6.57
CA ALA A 66 21.85 9.10 7.32
C ALA A 66 21.67 8.94 8.85
N ALA A 67 20.72 8.11 9.27
CA ALA A 67 20.77 7.23 10.47
C ALA A 67 19.46 6.43 10.44
N LEU A 68 19.45 5.10 10.34
CA LEU A 68 19.72 4.22 11.48
C LEU A 68 19.81 2.77 10.96
N VAL A 69 20.99 2.35 10.50
CA VAL A 69 21.31 0.92 10.54
C VAL A 69 21.90 0.69 11.92
N PRO A 70 21.23 -0.03 12.85
CA PRO A 70 21.92 -0.42 14.07
C PRO A 70 22.99 -1.45 13.67
N PRO A 71 24.27 -1.27 14.06
CA PRO A 71 25.21 -2.37 13.96
C PRO A 71 24.75 -3.44 14.96
N ILE A 72 24.46 -4.64 14.46
CA ILE A 72 24.35 -5.82 15.33
C ILE A 72 25.73 -6.03 15.94
N ILE A 73 25.91 -5.57 17.19
CA ILE A 73 27.06 -5.95 18.01
C ILE A 73 26.87 -7.42 18.36
N VAL A 74 27.46 -8.31 17.56
CA VAL A 74 27.68 -9.70 17.96
C VAL A 74 28.71 -9.67 19.07
N ALA A 75 28.24 -9.76 20.31
CA ALA A 75 29.06 -9.81 21.50
C ALA A 75 30.11 -10.93 21.37
N ARG A 76 31.38 -10.55 21.39
CA ARG A 76 32.51 -11.47 21.52
C ARG A 76 32.36 -12.25 22.81
N ARG A 77 32.04 -13.55 22.73
CA ARG A 77 32.21 -14.46 23.86
C ARG A 77 33.71 -14.76 23.98
N GLN A 78 34.33 -14.26 25.03
CA GLN A 78 35.75 -14.48 25.33
C GLN A 78 36.06 -15.99 25.49
N PRO A 79 37.28 -16.43 25.14
CA PRO A 79 37.74 -17.79 25.40
C PRO A 79 37.98 -17.96 26.90
N ARG A 80 37.27 -18.89 27.53
CA ARG A 80 37.65 -19.39 28.86
C ARG A 80 38.88 -20.29 28.67
N ALA A 81 40.04 -19.75 29.01
CA ALA A 81 41.20 -20.55 29.33
C ALA A 81 40.87 -21.48 30.50
N LEU A 82 41.12 -22.77 30.34
CA LEU A 82 41.41 -23.65 31.46
C LEU A 82 42.72 -24.37 31.12
N ALA A 83 43.74 -24.00 31.89
CA ALA A 83 45.01 -24.70 31.97
C ALA A 83 44.82 -25.99 32.78
N ALA A 84 45.40 -27.08 32.30
CA ALA A 84 46.15 -28.12 33.02
C ALA A 84 46.35 -29.32 32.09
#